data_AF-A0A918AHN2-F1
#
_entry.id   AF-A0A918AHN2-F1
#
_cell.length_a   1.000
_cell.length_b   1.000
_cell.length_c   1.000
_cell.angle_alpha   90.00
_cell.angle_beta   90.00
_cell.angle_gamma   90.00
#
_symmetry.space_group_name_H-M   'P 1'
#
loop_
_entity.id
_entity.type
_entity.pdbx_description
1 polymer ?
#
loop_
_entity_poly.entity_id
_entity_poly.type
_entity_poly.pdbx_seq_one_letter_code
_entity_poly.pdbx_strand_id
1 'polypeptide(L)'
;MSNADLTHPNAKILSVHQRLATSGARSAHVFRTDRGLHLVVPQLAEDLPDRAPDMNGGNADVDALLYRWEGERFVQVNRLACPSGEDALSFTSGGRNYLAFANLRTGKGPYETDVDSLIYREDENGEWVIDETLPTFGAKQWHHFSIDDREFLALAQGLTMPGLSPKGHGRSVVFERVHGRWREFQVLGGRWGYNWDHFRVGGHHFLAYADQVTPSVVYRWDGDSFIPYQTFAEKFGRSFRHFSQDGQEWLAFACINGDSTLYRWNGELFEPHQSLGGLGGREFALHRHGDELFLVRVCFIQGRPPVAKTDLMSQLYRWVDGKFEVIEEFPTFGGTDASFFEADGRTFLVVANSLTPDVRFRQDSVVYELALDNA
;
A
#
# COMPACT_ATOMS: atom_id res chain seq x y z
N MET A 1 -15.88 -29.92 34.97
CA MET A 1 -14.58 -30.27 34.35
C MET A 1 -14.20 -29.07 33.52
N SER A 2 -13.23 -28.30 34.00
CA SER A 2 -12.77 -27.05 33.41
C SER A 2 -12.00 -27.33 32.12
N ASN A 3 -12.47 -26.81 30.99
CA ASN A 3 -11.59 -26.54 29.87
C ASN A 3 -10.76 -25.33 30.28
N ALA A 4 -9.54 -25.60 30.74
CA ALA A 4 -8.53 -24.58 30.94
C ALA A 4 -8.08 -24.10 29.56
N ASP A 5 -8.09 -22.77 29.38
CA ASP A 5 -7.40 -22.04 28.33
C ASP A 5 -6.00 -22.62 28.09
N LEU A 6 -5.74 -23.01 26.86
CA LEU A 6 -4.40 -23.28 26.34
C LEU A 6 -3.97 -22.12 25.44
N THR A 7 -4.05 -20.89 25.94
CA THR A 7 -3.28 -19.79 25.35
C THR A 7 -1.85 -19.93 25.86
N HIS A 8 -0.99 -20.54 25.03
CA HIS A 8 0.43 -20.58 25.30
C HIS A 8 1.04 -19.24 24.87
N PRO A 9 1.52 -18.37 25.79
CA PRO A 9 2.03 -17.03 25.47
C PRO A 9 3.31 -17.01 24.60
N ASN A 10 3.74 -18.16 24.08
CA ASN A 10 4.89 -18.33 23.19
C ASN A 10 4.52 -19.06 21.88
N ALA A 11 3.24 -19.33 21.62
CA ALA A 11 2.83 -19.93 20.35
C ALA A 11 2.97 -18.88 19.24
N LYS A 12 3.64 -19.25 18.15
CA LYS A 12 3.81 -18.37 17.00
C LYS A 12 2.46 -18.14 16.32
N ILE A 13 2.08 -16.88 16.13
CA ILE A 13 0.85 -16.47 15.45
C ILE A 13 1.04 -16.60 13.94
N LEU A 14 2.19 -16.14 13.41
CA LEU A 14 2.48 -16.15 11.96
C LEU A 14 3.27 -17.38 11.53
N SER A 15 2.63 -18.26 10.77
CA SER A 15 3.28 -19.44 10.15
C SER A 15 3.39 -19.25 8.64
N VAL A 16 4.57 -19.51 8.05
CA VAL A 16 4.75 -19.38 6.59
C VAL A 16 3.91 -20.45 5.90
N HIS A 17 2.91 -20.01 5.15
CA HIS A 17 2.02 -20.86 4.35
C HIS A 17 2.56 -21.05 2.93
N GLN A 18 3.01 -19.96 2.31
CA GLN A 18 3.49 -19.99 0.92
C GLN A 18 4.56 -18.92 0.69
N ARG A 19 5.47 -19.19 -0.25
CA ARG A 19 6.38 -18.19 -0.83
C ARG A 19 6.02 -17.97 -2.29
N LEU A 20 5.98 -16.69 -2.70
CA LEU A 20 5.65 -16.25 -4.05
C LEU A 20 6.91 -15.71 -4.71
N ALA A 21 7.20 -16.22 -5.90
CA ALA A 21 8.41 -15.89 -6.65
C ALA A 21 8.31 -14.49 -7.29
N THR A 22 8.50 -13.44 -6.49
CA THR A 22 8.37 -12.03 -6.88
C THR A 22 9.72 -11.34 -7.08
N SER A 23 9.76 -10.27 -7.86
CA SER A 23 10.95 -9.43 -8.05
C SER A 23 10.62 -7.98 -7.75
N GLY A 24 11.25 -7.39 -6.73
CA GLY A 24 11.02 -6.00 -6.38
C GLY A 24 9.56 -5.71 -6.01
N ALA A 25 8.86 -6.65 -5.36
CA ALA A 25 7.42 -6.52 -5.09
C ALA A 25 7.10 -5.19 -4.41
N ARG A 26 6.15 -4.42 -4.94
CA ARG A 26 5.80 -3.09 -4.41
C ARG A 26 4.45 -3.02 -3.70
N SER A 27 3.52 -3.87 -4.10
CA SER A 27 2.23 -4.04 -3.43
C SER A 27 1.85 -5.52 -3.38
N ALA A 28 1.06 -5.91 -2.39
CA ALA A 28 0.39 -7.21 -2.32
C ALA A 28 -1.13 -6.99 -2.24
N HIS A 29 -1.74 -6.59 -3.34
CA HIS A 29 -3.14 -6.20 -3.38
C HIS A 29 -4.05 -7.43 -3.53
N VAL A 30 -4.84 -7.72 -2.49
CA VAL A 30 -5.80 -8.83 -2.47
C VAL A 30 -7.20 -8.31 -2.78
N PHE A 31 -7.91 -8.99 -3.68
CA PHE A 31 -9.26 -8.61 -4.08
C PHE A 31 -10.12 -9.81 -4.50
N ARG A 32 -11.43 -9.61 -4.58
CA ARG A 32 -12.38 -10.63 -5.02
C ARG A 32 -13.11 -10.18 -6.28
N THR A 33 -13.37 -11.14 -7.15
CA THR A 33 -14.34 -11.01 -8.24
C THR A 33 -15.28 -12.22 -8.19
N ASP A 34 -16.24 -12.30 -9.10
CA ASP A 34 -17.09 -13.49 -9.26
C ASP A 34 -16.28 -14.75 -9.60
N ARG A 35 -15.02 -14.60 -10.03
CA ARG A 35 -14.09 -15.69 -10.33
C ARG A 35 -13.28 -16.15 -9.10
N GLY A 36 -13.50 -15.54 -7.94
CA GLY A 36 -12.88 -15.94 -6.68
C GLY A 36 -11.90 -14.91 -6.10
N LEU A 37 -11.04 -15.39 -5.20
CA LEU A 37 -10.03 -14.60 -4.52
C LEU A 37 -8.77 -14.48 -5.38
N HIS A 38 -8.31 -13.25 -5.56
CA HIS A 38 -7.14 -12.91 -6.36
C HIS A 38 -6.12 -12.13 -5.54
N LEU A 39 -4.88 -12.24 -5.95
CA LEU A 39 -3.77 -11.41 -5.48
C LEU A 39 -3.04 -10.88 -6.71
N VAL A 40 -2.75 -9.59 -6.73
CA VAL A 40 -1.85 -9.01 -7.73
C VAL A 40 -0.63 -8.40 -7.05
N VAL A 41 0.54 -8.67 -7.62
CA VAL A 41 1.83 -8.16 -7.11
C VAL A 41 2.55 -7.39 -8.21
N PRO A 42 2.44 -6.05 -8.21
CA PRO A 42 3.29 -5.18 -9.02
C PRO A 42 4.77 -5.35 -8.67
N GLN A 43 5.62 -5.30 -9.69
CA GLN A 43 7.06 -5.51 -9.59
C GLN A 43 7.80 -4.22 -9.95
N LEU A 44 8.74 -3.80 -9.11
CA LEU A 44 9.56 -2.61 -9.41
C LEU A 44 10.50 -2.87 -10.58
N ALA A 45 11.25 -3.98 -10.52
CA ALA A 45 12.29 -4.29 -11.47
C ALA A 45 12.77 -5.74 -11.35
N GLU A 46 13.49 -6.18 -12.38
CA GLU A 46 14.33 -7.39 -12.37
C GLU A 46 15.81 -7.02 -12.37
N ASP A 47 16.63 -7.82 -11.68
CA ASP A 47 18.08 -7.69 -11.75
C ASP A 47 18.59 -7.90 -13.18
N LEU A 48 19.49 -7.03 -13.62
CA LEU A 48 20.19 -7.23 -14.90
C LEU A 48 21.36 -8.19 -14.68
N PRO A 49 21.54 -9.21 -15.54
CA PRO A 49 22.72 -10.07 -15.51
C PRO A 49 24.01 -9.23 -15.55
N ASP A 50 25.02 -9.66 -14.80
CA ASP A 50 26.37 -9.07 -14.77
C ASP A 50 26.44 -7.59 -14.32
N ARG A 51 25.35 -7.06 -13.73
CA ARG A 51 25.34 -5.75 -13.06
C ARG A 51 25.46 -5.92 -11.56
N ALA A 52 26.16 -4.98 -10.91
CA ALA A 52 26.20 -4.88 -9.45
C ALA A 52 24.77 -4.68 -8.89
N PRO A 53 24.49 -5.10 -7.65
CA PRO A 53 23.21 -4.83 -7.01
C PRO A 53 22.94 -3.32 -6.93
N ASP A 54 21.71 -2.91 -7.23
CA ASP A 54 21.28 -1.51 -7.21
C ASP A 54 19.76 -1.40 -7.01
N MET A 55 19.33 -0.88 -5.85
CA MET A 55 17.91 -0.71 -5.53
C MET A 55 17.15 0.27 -6.43
N ASN A 56 17.87 1.11 -7.18
CA ASN A 56 17.28 2.06 -8.14
C ASN A 56 17.58 1.66 -9.59
N GLY A 57 18.26 0.52 -9.81
CA GLY A 57 18.62 0.00 -11.11
C GLY A 57 17.63 -1.04 -11.64
N GLY A 58 18.14 -1.96 -12.48
CA GLY A 58 17.39 -3.10 -13.01
C GLY A 58 16.58 -2.82 -14.28
N ASN A 59 15.91 -3.87 -14.76
CA ASN A 59 14.92 -3.80 -15.82
C ASN A 59 13.57 -3.36 -15.23
N ALA A 60 13.11 -2.15 -15.59
CA ALA A 60 11.82 -1.62 -15.20
C ALA A 60 10.66 -2.15 -16.06
N ASP A 61 10.95 -2.75 -17.22
CA ASP A 61 9.95 -3.33 -18.12
C ASP A 61 9.57 -4.73 -17.65
N VAL A 62 8.85 -4.76 -16.52
CA VAL A 62 8.38 -5.97 -15.84
C VAL A 62 6.87 -5.91 -15.68
N ASP A 63 6.23 -7.07 -15.61
CA ASP A 63 4.79 -7.18 -15.43
C ASP A 63 4.42 -7.31 -13.95
N ALA A 64 3.18 -6.97 -13.62
CA ALA A 64 2.55 -7.43 -12.38
C ALA A 64 2.19 -8.92 -12.48
N LEU A 65 2.32 -9.63 -11.37
CA LEU A 65 1.96 -11.05 -11.28
C LEU A 65 0.53 -11.18 -10.76
N LEU A 66 -0.37 -11.80 -11.53
CA LEU A 66 -1.74 -12.07 -11.09
C LEU A 66 -1.88 -13.52 -10.65
N TYR A 67 -2.37 -13.71 -9.44
CA TYR A 67 -2.63 -14.99 -8.82
C TYR A 67 -4.13 -15.18 -8.54
N ARG A 68 -4.56 -16.43 -8.52
CA ARG A 68 -5.86 -16.87 -8.01
C ARG A 68 -5.66 -17.87 -6.88
N TRP A 69 -6.51 -17.80 -5.85
CA TRP A 69 -6.50 -18.78 -4.77
C TRP A 69 -7.17 -20.08 -5.23
N GLU A 70 -6.39 -21.16 -5.31
CA GLU A 70 -6.82 -22.47 -5.76
C GLU A 70 -6.14 -23.56 -4.94
N GLY A 71 -6.92 -24.52 -4.41
CA GLY A 71 -6.36 -25.61 -3.62
C GLY A 71 -5.56 -25.12 -2.41
N GLU A 72 -6.13 -24.18 -1.67
CA GLU A 72 -5.52 -23.56 -0.48
C GLU A 72 -4.20 -22.84 -0.73
N ARG A 73 -3.95 -22.30 -1.93
CA ARG A 73 -2.73 -21.54 -2.25
C ARG A 73 -2.95 -20.58 -3.39
N PHE A 74 -2.09 -19.58 -3.53
CA PHE A 74 -2.05 -18.75 -4.72
C PHE A 74 -1.35 -19.47 -5.88
N VAL A 75 -2.04 -19.56 -7.01
CA VAL A 75 -1.52 -20.06 -8.29
C VAL A 75 -1.45 -18.88 -9.26
N GLN A 76 -0.30 -18.67 -9.92
CA GLN A 76 -0.17 -17.59 -10.89
C GLN A 76 -1.00 -17.93 -12.12
N VAL A 77 -1.94 -17.06 -12.48
CA VAL A 77 -2.87 -17.26 -13.60
C VAL A 77 -2.59 -16.33 -14.76
N ASN A 78 -1.98 -15.17 -14.52
CA ASN A 78 -1.66 -14.21 -15.59
C ASN A 78 -0.48 -13.29 -15.22
N ARG A 79 -0.04 -12.50 -16.20
CA ARG A 79 0.86 -11.36 -16.05
C ARG A 79 0.24 -10.15 -16.75
N LEU A 80 0.23 -9.02 -16.07
CA LEU A 80 -0.38 -7.78 -16.59
C LEU A 80 0.71 -6.73 -16.77
N ALA A 81 0.73 -6.08 -17.94
CA ALA A 81 1.68 -5.01 -18.20
C ALA A 81 1.55 -3.92 -17.14
N CYS A 82 2.65 -3.62 -16.47
CA CYS A 82 2.72 -2.73 -15.31
C CYS A 82 4.20 -2.30 -15.09
N PRO A 83 4.78 -1.54 -16.04
CA PRO A 83 6.21 -1.22 -16.02
C PRO A 83 6.57 -0.49 -14.72
N SER A 84 7.45 -1.10 -13.95
CA SER A 84 7.89 -0.64 -12.63
C SER A 84 6.71 -0.26 -11.74
N GLY A 85 5.72 -1.15 -11.66
CA GLY A 85 4.53 -0.95 -10.86
C GLY A 85 4.84 -0.73 -9.38
N GLU A 86 4.36 0.38 -8.82
CA GLU A 86 4.51 0.73 -7.40
C GLU A 86 3.26 0.39 -6.58
N ASP A 87 2.10 0.26 -7.20
CA ASP A 87 0.84 -0.01 -6.51
C ASP A 87 -0.19 -0.64 -7.45
N ALA A 88 -1.15 -1.34 -6.85
CA ALA A 88 -2.32 -1.87 -7.52
C ALA A 88 -3.58 -1.59 -6.69
N LEU A 89 -4.66 -1.21 -7.35
CA LEU A 89 -5.94 -0.94 -6.70
C LEU A 89 -7.09 -1.57 -7.49
N SER A 90 -7.88 -2.40 -6.82
CA SER A 90 -9.16 -2.88 -7.35
C SER A 90 -10.31 -1.99 -6.88
N PHE A 91 -11.24 -1.67 -7.78
CA PHE A 91 -12.47 -0.95 -7.43
C PHE A 91 -13.61 -1.31 -8.39
N THR A 92 -14.83 -0.98 -8.01
CA THR A 92 -16.02 -1.14 -8.86
C THR A 92 -16.52 0.23 -9.28
N SER A 93 -16.75 0.42 -10.58
CA SER A 93 -17.34 1.64 -11.16
C SER A 93 -18.39 1.24 -12.19
N GLY A 94 -19.61 1.79 -12.08
CA GLY A 94 -20.71 1.48 -13.02
C GLY A 94 -21.06 -0.01 -13.12
N GLY A 95 -20.92 -0.75 -12.02
CA GLY A 95 -21.19 -2.20 -11.96
C GLY A 95 -20.13 -3.08 -12.63
N ARG A 96 -18.94 -2.56 -12.92
CA ARG A 96 -17.81 -3.30 -13.50
C ARG A 96 -16.60 -3.27 -12.59
N ASN A 97 -15.81 -4.33 -12.61
CA ASN A 97 -14.57 -4.42 -11.85
C ASN A 97 -13.40 -3.81 -12.62
N TYR A 98 -12.58 -3.06 -11.91
CA TYR A 98 -11.41 -2.39 -12.42
C TYR A 98 -10.18 -2.74 -11.59
N LEU A 99 -9.03 -2.73 -12.25
CA LEU A 99 -7.73 -2.87 -11.63
C LEU A 99 -6.79 -1.78 -12.18
N ALA A 100 -6.44 -0.82 -11.34
CA ALA A 100 -5.53 0.28 -11.69
C ALA A 100 -4.12 0.00 -11.17
N PHE A 101 -3.12 0.33 -11.98
CA PHE A 101 -1.71 0.26 -11.61
C PHE A 101 -1.04 1.63 -11.63
N ALA A 102 -0.26 1.92 -10.60
CA ALA A 102 0.60 3.10 -10.56
C ALA A 102 1.97 2.74 -11.13
N ASN A 103 2.32 3.27 -12.30
CA ASN A 103 3.56 2.94 -12.99
C ASN A 103 4.65 4.00 -12.72
N LEU A 104 5.82 3.56 -12.25
CA LEU A 104 6.90 4.48 -11.90
C LEU A 104 7.70 4.94 -13.14
N ARG A 105 8.12 3.99 -13.97
CA ARG A 105 9.08 4.21 -15.06
C ARG A 105 9.20 2.99 -15.98
N THR A 106 9.83 3.17 -17.14
CA THR A 106 10.17 2.11 -18.11
C THR A 106 11.66 2.16 -18.48
N GLY A 107 12.20 1.05 -19.00
CA GLY A 107 13.58 0.94 -19.51
C GLY A 107 14.55 0.18 -18.60
N LYS A 108 15.83 0.14 -19.00
CA LYS A 108 16.93 -0.60 -18.35
C LYS A 108 18.12 0.29 -17.98
N GLY A 109 17.88 1.60 -17.86
CA GLY A 109 18.92 2.63 -17.77
C GLY A 109 19.41 3.07 -19.16
N PRO A 110 19.11 4.30 -19.63
CA PRO A 110 18.33 5.35 -18.96
C PRO A 110 16.85 4.96 -18.77
N TYR A 111 16.19 5.58 -17.79
CA TYR A 111 14.76 5.38 -17.50
C TYR A 111 13.92 6.53 -18.03
N GLU A 112 12.72 6.24 -18.52
CA GLU A 112 11.65 7.23 -18.79
C GLU A 112 10.64 7.16 -17.64
N THR A 113 10.35 8.30 -17.02
CA THR A 113 9.49 8.43 -15.83
C THR A 113 8.11 9.00 -16.18
N ASP A 114 7.98 9.68 -17.32
CA ASP A 114 6.68 10.01 -17.91
C ASP A 114 6.11 8.74 -18.60
N VAL A 115 5.69 7.79 -17.77
CA VAL A 115 5.04 6.55 -18.19
C VAL A 115 3.56 6.60 -17.81
N ASP A 116 2.70 6.11 -18.68
CA ASP A 116 1.27 6.04 -18.41
C ASP A 116 1.00 5.00 -17.31
N SER A 117 0.13 5.37 -16.37
CA SER A 117 -0.51 4.42 -15.45
C SER A 117 -1.71 3.77 -16.14
N LEU A 118 -1.88 2.47 -15.91
CA LEU A 118 -2.81 1.63 -16.67
C LEU A 118 -4.01 1.24 -15.83
N ILE A 119 -5.22 1.45 -16.35
CA ILE A 119 -6.47 1.04 -15.73
C ILE A 119 -7.08 -0.07 -16.58
N TYR A 120 -7.13 -1.26 -16.02
CA TYR A 120 -7.76 -2.43 -16.60
C TYR A 120 -9.20 -2.56 -16.14
N ARG A 121 -10.02 -3.17 -16.97
CA ARG A 121 -11.39 -3.58 -16.68
C ARG A 121 -11.53 -5.07 -16.91
N GLU A 122 -12.23 -5.74 -16.01
CA GLU A 122 -12.61 -7.15 -16.18
C GLU A 122 -13.70 -7.24 -17.26
N ASP A 123 -13.49 -8.10 -18.26
CA ASP A 123 -14.50 -8.41 -19.26
C ASP A 123 -15.43 -9.55 -18.81
N GLU A 124 -16.41 -9.92 -19.64
CA GLU A 124 -17.39 -10.96 -19.31
C GLU A 124 -16.76 -12.35 -19.13
N ASN A 125 -15.57 -12.58 -19.71
CA ASN A 125 -14.82 -13.82 -19.59
C ASN A 125 -13.92 -13.84 -18.35
N GLY A 126 -13.79 -12.72 -17.63
CA GLY A 126 -12.85 -12.56 -16.51
C GLY A 126 -11.44 -12.15 -16.95
N GLU A 127 -11.27 -11.73 -18.21
CA GLU A 127 -9.99 -11.24 -18.71
C GLU A 127 -9.83 -9.75 -18.40
N TRP A 128 -8.60 -9.34 -18.08
CA TRP A 128 -8.27 -7.95 -17.79
C TRP A 128 -7.83 -7.25 -19.07
N VAL A 129 -8.65 -6.30 -19.53
CA VAL A 129 -8.36 -5.49 -20.72
C VAL A 129 -8.13 -4.04 -20.35
N ILE A 130 -7.17 -3.37 -20.99
CA ILE A 130 -6.92 -1.93 -20.74
C ILE A 130 -8.16 -1.14 -21.16
N ASP A 131 -8.73 -0.40 -20.21
CA ASP A 131 -9.91 0.46 -20.39
C ASP A 131 -9.50 1.92 -20.57
N GLU A 132 -8.53 2.38 -19.76
CA GLU A 132 -8.02 3.75 -19.80
C GLU A 132 -6.53 3.77 -19.48
N THR A 133 -5.80 4.69 -20.11
CA THR A 133 -4.41 5.01 -19.77
C THR A 133 -4.36 6.47 -19.33
N LEU A 134 -3.68 6.72 -18.22
CA LEU A 134 -3.55 8.06 -17.66
C LEU A 134 -2.08 8.48 -17.70
N PRO A 135 -1.74 9.63 -18.32
CA PRO A 135 -0.38 10.15 -18.26
C PRO A 135 0.02 10.42 -16.81
N THR A 136 1.10 9.79 -16.37
CA THR A 136 1.62 9.95 -15.01
C THR A 136 3.12 10.19 -15.01
N PHE A 137 3.64 10.66 -13.88
CA PHE A 137 5.05 10.92 -13.67
C PHE A 137 5.50 10.35 -12.33
N GLY A 138 6.16 9.20 -12.38
CA GLY A 138 6.65 8.51 -11.19
C GLY A 138 5.53 8.18 -10.21
N ALA A 139 4.44 7.59 -10.71
CA ALA A 139 3.27 7.23 -9.91
C ALA A 139 3.65 6.25 -8.78
N LYS A 140 3.00 6.41 -7.62
CA LYS A 140 3.26 5.64 -6.41
C LYS A 140 2.05 4.95 -5.83
N GLN A 141 0.87 5.55 -5.93
CA GLN A 141 -0.35 4.94 -5.39
C GLN A 141 -1.60 5.47 -6.08
N TRP A 142 -2.60 4.59 -6.21
CA TRP A 142 -3.98 4.94 -6.49
C TRP A 142 -4.85 4.78 -5.23
N HIS A 143 -5.87 5.62 -5.10
CA HIS A 143 -6.90 5.43 -4.07
C HIS A 143 -8.27 5.82 -4.62
N HIS A 144 -9.24 4.92 -4.51
CA HIS A 144 -10.60 5.12 -5.01
C HIS A 144 -11.54 5.43 -3.85
N PHE A 145 -12.40 6.42 -4.04
CA PHE A 145 -13.40 6.81 -3.05
C PHE A 145 -14.59 7.51 -3.72
N SER A 146 -15.62 7.78 -2.93
CA SER A 146 -16.79 8.53 -3.38
C SER A 146 -17.25 9.51 -2.32
N ILE A 147 -17.82 10.62 -2.77
CA ILE A 147 -18.51 11.60 -1.93
C ILE A 147 -19.87 11.83 -2.59
N ASP A 148 -20.93 11.45 -1.88
CA ASP A 148 -22.29 11.43 -2.42
C ASP A 148 -22.38 10.63 -3.73
N ASP A 149 -22.80 11.25 -4.83
CA ASP A 149 -22.90 10.65 -6.16
C ASP A 149 -21.63 10.80 -7.02
N ARG A 150 -20.60 11.45 -6.48
CA ARG A 150 -19.35 11.73 -7.19
C ARG A 150 -18.31 10.67 -6.88
N GLU A 151 -17.67 10.17 -7.94
CA GLU A 151 -16.67 9.11 -7.88
C GLU A 151 -15.29 9.69 -8.18
N PHE A 152 -14.30 9.35 -7.34
CA PHE A 152 -12.96 9.90 -7.43
C PHE A 152 -11.87 8.83 -7.43
N LEU A 153 -10.74 9.19 -8.05
CA LEU A 153 -9.52 8.40 -8.04
C LEU A 153 -8.34 9.34 -7.73
N ALA A 154 -7.69 9.16 -6.60
CA ALA A 154 -6.52 9.96 -6.20
C ALA A 154 -5.21 9.27 -6.62
N LEU A 155 -4.33 10.04 -7.26
CA LEU A 155 -3.00 9.64 -7.69
C LEU A 155 -1.93 10.27 -6.81
N ALA A 156 -1.16 9.46 -6.12
CA ALA A 156 0.10 9.89 -5.49
C ALA A 156 1.21 9.76 -6.53
N GLN A 157 1.90 10.86 -6.83
CA GLN A 157 2.98 10.85 -7.83
C GLN A 157 4.04 11.92 -7.56
N GLY A 158 5.03 11.96 -8.43
CA GLY A 158 6.13 12.92 -8.38
C GLY A 158 7.45 12.26 -7.99
N LEU A 159 8.53 12.85 -8.50
CA LEU A 159 9.89 12.40 -8.27
C LEU A 159 10.84 13.61 -8.34
N THR A 160 11.52 13.92 -7.23
CA THR A 160 12.43 15.08 -7.18
C THR A 160 13.88 14.61 -7.31
N MET A 161 14.39 14.51 -8.53
CA MET A 161 15.77 14.14 -8.83
C MET A 161 16.43 15.14 -9.80
N PRO A 162 17.77 15.37 -9.71
CA PRO A 162 18.47 16.22 -10.66
C PRO A 162 18.30 15.76 -12.11
N GLY A 163 18.00 16.68 -13.02
CA GLY A 163 17.88 16.41 -14.46
C GLY A 163 16.55 15.78 -14.89
N LEU A 164 15.63 15.53 -13.96
CA LEU A 164 14.29 15.02 -14.27
C LEU A 164 13.30 16.18 -14.35
N SER A 165 12.47 16.20 -15.39
CA SER A 165 11.40 17.19 -15.56
C SER A 165 10.16 16.51 -16.15
N PRO A 166 9.00 16.58 -15.48
CA PRO A 166 7.78 15.96 -16.00
C PRO A 166 7.31 16.67 -17.27
N LYS A 167 6.66 15.93 -18.18
CA LYS A 167 5.93 16.50 -19.32
C LYS A 167 4.69 17.27 -18.86
N GLY A 168 4.03 16.78 -17.81
CA GLY A 168 2.89 17.43 -17.15
C GLY A 168 3.29 18.24 -15.92
N HIS A 169 2.36 18.44 -14.98
CA HIS A 169 2.66 19.14 -13.73
C HIS A 169 3.48 18.30 -12.74
N GLY A 170 3.46 16.96 -12.83
CA GLY A 170 4.24 16.05 -11.98
C GLY A 170 3.93 16.14 -10.48
N ARG A 171 2.68 16.50 -10.15
CA ARG A 171 2.18 16.64 -8.76
C ARG A 171 1.03 15.66 -8.52
N SER A 172 0.79 15.30 -7.27
CA SER A 172 -0.34 14.43 -6.92
C SER A 172 -1.68 15.11 -7.21
N VAL A 173 -2.67 14.33 -7.66
CA VAL A 173 -3.90 14.83 -8.26
C VAL A 173 -5.08 13.91 -7.96
N VAL A 174 -6.25 14.49 -7.72
CA VAL A 174 -7.52 13.79 -7.65
C VAL A 174 -8.21 13.89 -9.00
N PHE A 175 -8.62 12.76 -9.54
CA PHE A 175 -9.48 12.65 -10.71
C PHE A 175 -10.93 12.44 -10.28
N GLU A 176 -11.87 12.94 -11.08
CA GLU A 176 -13.30 12.67 -10.96
C GLU A 176 -13.78 11.89 -12.19
N ARG A 177 -14.72 10.96 -11.99
CA ARG A 177 -15.35 10.21 -13.07
C ARG A 177 -16.43 11.07 -13.72
N VAL A 178 -16.12 11.65 -14.87
CA VAL A 178 -17.04 12.52 -15.63
C VAL A 178 -17.38 11.87 -16.97
N HIS A 179 -18.67 11.62 -17.20
CA HIS A 179 -19.18 10.93 -18.40
C HIS A 179 -18.44 9.60 -18.69
N GLY A 180 -18.14 8.82 -17.65
CA GLY A 180 -17.46 7.53 -17.77
C GLY A 180 -15.96 7.61 -18.07
N ARG A 181 -15.32 8.78 -17.86
CA ARG A 181 -13.87 8.96 -18.04
C ARG A 181 -13.26 9.64 -16.83
N TRP A 182 -12.03 9.29 -16.48
CA TRP A 182 -11.30 10.00 -15.43
C TRP A 182 -10.81 11.35 -15.94
N ARG A 183 -11.13 12.42 -15.21
CA ARG A 183 -10.72 13.80 -15.52
C ARG A 183 -10.08 14.42 -14.30
N GLU A 184 -8.97 15.14 -14.48
CA GLU A 184 -8.35 15.86 -13.37
C GLU A 184 -9.39 16.81 -12.76
N PHE A 185 -9.58 16.66 -11.45
CA PHE A 185 -10.53 17.44 -10.67
C PHE A 185 -9.77 18.44 -9.80
N GLN A 186 -8.74 17.98 -9.06
CA GLN A 186 -7.98 18.86 -8.18
C GLN A 186 -6.53 18.41 -7.98
N VAL A 187 -5.58 19.32 -8.20
CA VAL A 187 -4.17 19.10 -7.86
C VAL A 187 -3.94 19.53 -6.40
N LEU A 188 -3.74 18.56 -5.51
CA LEU A 188 -3.63 18.81 -4.06
C LEU A 188 -2.22 19.16 -3.59
N GLY A 189 -1.23 19.05 -4.48
CA GLY A 189 0.15 19.46 -4.22
C GLY A 189 1.10 18.28 -4.12
N GLY A 190 2.15 18.43 -3.30
CA GLY A 190 3.25 17.48 -3.24
C GLY A 190 4.20 17.53 -4.43
N ARG A 191 5.33 16.84 -4.28
CA ARG A 191 6.32 16.62 -5.36
C ARG A 191 6.86 15.20 -5.36
N TRP A 192 6.48 14.39 -4.37
CA TRP A 192 6.88 12.99 -4.25
C TRP A 192 5.91 12.26 -3.32
N GLY A 193 4.65 12.14 -3.75
CA GLY A 193 3.60 11.49 -2.99
C GLY A 193 3.80 9.98 -2.87
N TYR A 194 3.33 9.41 -1.77
CA TYR A 194 3.42 7.96 -1.51
C TYR A 194 2.09 7.29 -1.19
N ASN A 195 1.16 7.98 -0.56
CA ASN A 195 -0.07 7.35 -0.08
C ASN A 195 -1.23 8.35 0.05
N TRP A 196 -2.42 7.80 -0.12
CA TRP A 196 -3.71 8.39 0.15
C TRP A 196 -4.54 7.49 1.08
N ASP A 197 -5.35 8.12 1.93
CA ASP A 197 -6.40 7.44 2.68
C ASP A 197 -7.63 8.35 2.83
N HIS A 198 -8.78 7.91 2.32
CA HIS A 198 -10.06 8.61 2.47
C HIS A 198 -10.83 8.08 3.67
N PHE A 199 -11.37 8.99 4.48
CA PHE A 199 -12.18 8.61 5.64
C PHE A 199 -13.19 9.69 6.04
N ARG A 200 -14.08 9.33 6.98
CA ARG A 200 -15.10 10.23 7.52
C ARG A 200 -15.00 10.33 9.04
N VAL A 201 -15.01 11.55 9.56
CA VAL A 201 -15.10 11.82 11.00
C VAL A 201 -16.10 12.95 11.23
N GLY A 202 -17.03 12.75 12.17
CA GLY A 202 -18.02 13.79 12.52
C GLY A 202 -18.87 14.26 11.34
N GLY A 203 -19.15 13.37 10.37
CA GLY A 203 -19.90 13.70 9.15
C GLY A 203 -19.10 14.41 8.05
N HIS A 204 -17.84 14.77 8.28
CA HIS A 204 -16.97 15.39 7.30
C HIS A 204 -16.12 14.36 6.56
N HIS A 205 -15.86 14.60 5.27
CA HIS A 205 -14.93 13.81 4.48
C HIS A 205 -13.53 14.39 4.60
N PHE A 206 -12.56 13.49 4.76
CA PHE A 206 -11.14 13.80 4.81
C PHE A 206 -10.39 12.95 3.79
N LEU A 207 -9.26 13.48 3.33
CA LEU A 207 -8.34 12.79 2.46
C LEU A 207 -6.92 13.02 3.01
N ALA A 208 -6.31 12.00 3.58
CA ALA A 208 -4.93 12.05 4.05
C ALA A 208 -3.96 11.81 2.90
N TYR A 209 -2.85 12.56 2.88
CA TYR A 209 -1.82 12.52 1.85
C TYR A 209 -0.43 12.44 2.48
N ALA A 210 0.30 11.37 2.18
CA ALA A 210 1.70 11.23 2.60
C ALA A 210 2.66 11.65 1.48
N ASP A 211 3.65 12.49 1.81
CA ASP A 211 4.69 12.94 0.87
C ASP A 211 6.09 12.82 1.48
N GLN A 212 7.05 12.47 0.63
CA GLN A 212 8.44 12.24 1.00
C GLN A 212 9.25 13.53 1.17
N VAL A 213 8.95 14.59 0.41
CA VAL A 213 9.78 15.80 0.31
C VAL A 213 9.06 17.09 0.70
N THR A 214 7.73 17.08 0.73
CA THR A 214 6.89 18.14 1.30
C THR A 214 6.11 17.63 2.51
N PRO A 215 5.44 18.52 3.27
CA PRO A 215 4.64 18.08 4.40
C PRO A 215 3.56 17.09 3.98
N SER A 216 3.33 16.09 4.83
CA SER A 216 2.15 15.23 4.76
C SER A 216 0.96 15.97 5.35
N VAL A 217 -0.22 15.84 4.74
CA VAL A 217 -1.38 16.70 5.02
C VAL A 217 -2.66 15.88 5.02
N VAL A 218 -3.53 16.11 5.99
CA VAL A 218 -4.94 15.74 5.92
C VAL A 218 -5.69 16.93 5.34
N TYR A 219 -6.46 16.69 4.28
CA TYR A 219 -7.36 17.65 3.66
C TYR A 219 -8.79 17.37 4.12
N ARG A 220 -9.63 18.41 4.17
CA ARG A 220 -11.07 18.32 4.44
C ARG A 220 -11.85 18.74 3.21
N TRP A 221 -12.91 18.01 2.91
CA TRP A 221 -13.87 18.40 1.88
C TRP A 221 -14.74 19.56 2.36
N ASP A 222 -14.81 20.65 1.60
CA ASP A 222 -15.64 21.83 1.93
C ASP A 222 -17.02 21.84 1.23
N GLY A 223 -17.29 20.82 0.40
CA GLY A 223 -18.49 20.74 -0.44
C GLY A 223 -18.18 20.86 -1.93
N ASP A 224 -17.06 21.51 -2.28
CA ASP A 224 -16.64 21.73 -3.66
C ASP A 224 -15.22 21.22 -3.93
N SER A 225 -14.31 21.31 -2.94
CA SER A 225 -12.90 20.97 -3.07
C SER A 225 -12.30 20.42 -1.76
N PHE A 226 -11.11 19.84 -1.84
CA PHE A 226 -10.30 19.48 -0.68
C PHE A 226 -9.40 20.65 -0.27
N ILE A 227 -9.57 21.12 0.96
CA ILE A 227 -8.75 22.18 1.55
C ILE A 227 -7.81 21.62 2.63
N PRO A 228 -6.56 22.11 2.76
CA PRO A 228 -5.66 21.66 3.82
C PRO A 228 -6.30 21.85 5.20
N TYR A 229 -6.26 20.80 6.03
CA TYR A 229 -6.90 20.80 7.35
C TYR A 229 -5.87 20.65 8.47
N GLN A 230 -5.00 19.64 8.38
CA GLN A 230 -3.99 19.38 9.39
C GLN A 230 -2.68 18.92 8.75
N THR A 231 -1.57 19.51 9.18
CA THR A 231 -0.22 19.15 8.74
C THR A 231 0.41 18.15 9.69
N PHE A 232 1.08 17.14 9.13
CA PHE A 232 1.83 16.10 9.83
C PHE A 232 3.34 16.31 9.60
N ALA A 233 4.13 15.25 9.46
CA ALA A 233 5.57 15.39 9.28
C ALA A 233 5.92 16.22 8.03
N GLU A 234 6.90 17.10 8.18
CA GLU A 234 7.41 17.99 7.12
C GLU A 234 8.01 17.24 5.92
N LYS A 235 8.49 16.01 6.13
CA LYS A 235 9.10 15.12 5.13
C LYS A 235 8.95 13.67 5.54
N PHE A 236 9.25 12.76 4.60
CA PHE A 236 9.40 11.33 4.81
C PHE A 236 8.11 10.57 5.19
N GLY A 237 6.95 11.17 4.96
CA GLY A 237 5.67 10.48 5.11
C GLY A 237 5.55 9.34 4.11
N ARG A 238 4.96 8.23 4.55
CA ARG A 238 4.81 7.03 3.72
C ARG A 238 3.39 6.53 3.60
N SER A 239 2.66 6.43 4.70
CA SER A 239 1.31 5.87 4.69
C SER A 239 0.47 6.45 5.81
N PHE A 240 -0.82 6.65 5.53
CA PHE A 240 -1.86 6.88 6.50
C PHE A 240 -2.82 5.69 6.53
N ARG A 241 -3.37 5.42 7.72
CA ARG A 241 -4.44 4.44 7.90
C ARG A 241 -5.41 4.89 8.97
N HIS A 242 -6.62 5.24 8.58
CA HIS A 242 -7.72 5.58 9.47
C HIS A 242 -8.46 4.33 9.96
N PHE A 243 -8.93 4.36 11.20
CA PHE A 243 -9.86 3.36 11.73
C PHE A 243 -10.63 3.88 12.95
N SER A 244 -11.80 3.30 13.20
CA SER A 244 -12.60 3.57 14.40
C SER A 244 -12.51 2.39 15.37
N GLN A 245 -12.28 2.64 16.65
CA GLN A 245 -12.24 1.58 17.67
C GLN A 245 -12.68 2.15 19.01
N ASP A 246 -13.50 1.39 19.75
CA ASP A 246 -14.04 1.77 21.08
C ASP A 246 -14.77 3.12 21.07
N GLY A 247 -15.49 3.41 19.98
CA GLY A 247 -16.22 4.67 19.79
C GLY A 247 -15.32 5.89 19.62
N GLN A 248 -14.04 5.69 19.26
CA GLN A 248 -13.06 6.73 18.99
C GLN A 248 -12.53 6.60 17.55
N GLU A 249 -12.06 7.72 17.00
CA GLU A 249 -11.43 7.76 15.67
C GLU A 249 -9.92 7.88 15.80
N TRP A 250 -9.21 7.12 14.97
CA TRP A 250 -7.78 6.95 15.04
C TRP A 250 -7.15 7.07 13.67
N LEU A 251 -5.92 7.56 13.62
CA LEU A 251 -5.14 7.68 12.40
C LEU A 251 -3.71 7.22 12.67
N ALA A 252 -3.30 6.12 12.06
CA ALA A 252 -1.91 5.70 12.06
C ALA A 252 -1.17 6.40 10.90
N PHE A 253 0.03 6.90 11.16
CA PHE A 253 0.87 7.56 10.17
C PHE A 253 2.30 7.01 10.20
N ALA A 254 2.78 6.51 9.07
CA ALA A 254 4.11 5.96 8.90
C ALA A 254 5.07 7.01 8.36
N CYS A 255 6.22 7.14 9.01
CA CYS A 255 7.33 7.99 8.59
C CYS A 255 8.59 7.13 8.45
N ILE A 256 9.20 7.10 7.27
CA ILE A 256 10.34 6.19 7.03
C ILE A 256 11.60 6.60 7.80
N ASN A 257 11.77 7.90 8.03
CA ASN A 257 12.94 8.47 8.69
C ASN A 257 12.58 9.13 10.03
N GLY A 258 11.57 8.58 10.71
CA GLY A 258 11.11 9.00 12.02
C GLY A 258 10.23 7.90 12.63
N ASP A 259 9.47 8.26 13.66
CA ASP A 259 8.53 7.36 14.28
C ASP A 259 7.26 7.22 13.43
N SER A 260 6.79 5.98 13.30
CA SER A 260 5.41 5.72 12.96
C SER A 260 4.55 6.01 14.19
N THR A 261 3.48 6.80 14.05
CA THR A 261 2.73 7.33 15.19
C THR A 261 1.24 7.05 15.00
N LEU A 262 0.60 6.57 16.06
CA LEU A 262 -0.85 6.51 16.20
C LEU A 262 -1.36 7.84 16.75
N TYR A 263 -2.37 8.41 16.12
CA TYR A 263 -3.02 9.64 16.54
C TYR A 263 -4.48 9.36 16.92
N ARG A 264 -4.97 10.08 17.94
CA ARG A 264 -6.36 10.02 18.40
C ARG A 264 -7.09 11.31 18.03
N TRP A 265 -8.31 11.19 17.52
CA TRP A 265 -9.18 12.34 17.31
C TRP A 265 -9.62 12.94 18.65
N ASN A 266 -9.40 14.24 18.85
CA ASN A 266 -9.79 14.96 20.07
C ASN A 266 -11.17 15.67 19.95
N GLY A 267 -11.86 15.54 18.82
CA GLY A 267 -13.06 16.30 18.47
C GLY A 267 -12.84 17.34 17.36
N GLU A 268 -11.60 17.75 17.15
CA GLU A 268 -11.20 18.79 16.18
C GLU A 268 -9.97 18.39 15.36
N LEU A 269 -8.96 17.77 15.96
CA LEU A 269 -7.70 17.39 15.31
C LEU A 269 -7.28 15.99 15.75
N PHE A 270 -6.39 15.37 14.95
CA PHE A 270 -5.71 14.15 15.35
C PHE A 270 -4.47 14.48 16.19
N GLU A 271 -4.47 14.12 17.46
CA GLU A 271 -3.35 14.35 18.39
C GLU A 271 -2.49 13.09 18.54
N PRO A 272 -1.14 13.22 18.60
CA PRO A 272 -0.26 12.07 18.82
C PRO A 272 -0.64 11.31 20.10
N HIS A 273 -0.79 9.99 19.99
CA HIS A 273 -1.20 9.13 21.10
C HIS A 273 -0.12 8.11 21.49
N GLN A 274 0.45 7.42 20.50
CA GLN A 274 1.40 6.33 20.73
C GLN A 274 2.43 6.25 19.59
N SER A 275 3.70 6.00 19.92
CA SER A 275 4.68 5.56 18.92
C SER A 275 4.46 4.08 18.59
N LEU A 276 4.29 3.79 17.30
CA LEU A 276 4.17 2.45 16.72
C LEU A 276 5.53 1.92 16.25
N GLY A 277 6.64 2.54 16.65
CA GLY A 277 7.98 2.11 16.27
C GLY A 277 8.71 3.10 15.37
N GLY A 278 10.04 3.05 15.40
CA GLY A 278 10.94 4.06 14.82
C GLY A 278 11.12 3.97 13.30
N LEU A 279 12.38 4.04 12.86
CA LEU A 279 12.76 4.10 11.45
C LEU A 279 12.25 2.92 10.61
N GLY A 280 12.08 3.18 9.31
CA GLY A 280 11.79 2.16 8.30
C GLY A 280 10.31 1.92 8.02
N GLY A 281 9.39 2.53 8.79
CA GLY A 281 7.95 2.37 8.60
C GLY A 281 7.53 2.77 7.19
N ARG A 282 6.77 1.89 6.53
CA ARG A 282 6.35 2.06 5.14
C ARG A 282 4.85 2.01 4.96
N GLU A 283 4.21 0.95 5.46
CA GLU A 283 2.80 0.68 5.18
C GLU A 283 2.12 0.06 6.40
N PHE A 284 0.79 0.19 6.46
CA PHE A 284 -0.04 -0.45 7.47
C PHE A 284 -1.11 -1.33 6.86
N ALA A 285 -1.28 -2.52 7.42
CA ALA A 285 -2.43 -3.39 7.13
C ALA A 285 -3.25 -3.59 8.40
N LEU A 286 -4.57 -3.44 8.31
CA LEU A 286 -5.48 -3.54 9.46
C LEU A 286 -6.39 -4.76 9.26
N HIS A 287 -6.67 -5.50 10.33
CA HIS A 287 -7.58 -6.64 10.30
C HIS A 287 -8.42 -6.71 11.56
N ARG A 288 -9.71 -7.04 11.39
CA ARG A 288 -10.64 -7.29 12.49
C ARG A 288 -10.96 -8.76 12.53
N HIS A 289 -10.91 -9.32 13.73
CA HIS A 289 -11.32 -10.69 14.00
C HIS A 289 -12.25 -10.68 15.21
N GLY A 290 -13.55 -10.80 14.97
CA GLY A 290 -14.55 -10.51 15.99
C GLY A 290 -14.46 -9.05 16.46
N ASP A 291 -14.38 -8.85 17.78
CA ASP A 291 -14.22 -7.53 18.41
C ASP A 291 -12.75 -7.08 18.49
N GLU A 292 -11.82 -7.96 18.11
CA GLU A 292 -10.39 -7.68 18.16
C GLU A 292 -9.90 -6.92 16.93
N LEU A 293 -8.86 -6.12 17.14
CA LEU A 293 -8.24 -5.33 16.08
C LEU A 293 -6.74 -5.59 16.05
N PHE A 294 -6.26 -5.95 14.87
CA PHE A 294 -4.86 -6.21 14.58
C PHE A 294 -4.33 -5.20 13.59
N LEU A 295 -3.07 -4.79 13.78
CA LEU A 295 -2.36 -3.90 12.87
C LEU A 295 -1.02 -4.54 12.51
N VAL A 296 -0.67 -4.55 11.24
CA VAL A 296 0.69 -4.84 10.79
C VAL A 296 1.35 -3.53 10.41
N ARG A 297 2.56 -3.30 10.93
CA ARG A 297 3.46 -2.24 10.47
C ARG A 297 4.56 -2.86 9.63
N VAL A 298 4.60 -2.50 8.35
CA VAL A 298 5.61 -2.98 7.41
C VAL A 298 6.85 -2.08 7.42
N CYS A 299 8.02 -2.70 7.53
CA CYS A 299 9.32 -2.05 7.48
C CYS A 299 10.00 -2.21 6.11
N PHE A 300 10.33 -1.08 5.46
CA PHE A 300 11.01 -1.06 4.17
C PHE A 300 12.53 -1.11 4.31
N ILE A 301 13.17 0.02 4.61
CA ILE A 301 14.62 0.14 4.70
C ILE A 301 15.02 1.12 5.78
N GLN A 302 16.24 0.97 6.32
CA GLN A 302 16.88 1.96 7.17
C GLN A 302 18.17 2.47 6.50
N GLY A 303 18.46 3.77 6.67
CA GLY A 303 19.57 4.43 5.98
C GLY A 303 19.20 4.90 4.57
N ARG A 304 20.21 5.30 3.79
CA ARG A 304 20.04 5.79 2.41
C ARG A 304 20.81 4.91 1.43
N PRO A 305 20.33 4.75 0.18
CA PRO A 305 21.09 4.09 -0.87
C PRO A 305 22.52 4.66 -1.00
N PRO A 306 23.52 3.83 -1.31
CA PRO A 306 23.45 2.38 -1.54
C PRO A 306 23.55 1.53 -0.25
N VAL A 307 23.72 2.15 0.92
CA VAL A 307 24.00 1.45 2.21
C VAL A 307 22.71 1.19 3.01
N ALA A 308 21.57 1.02 2.33
CA ALA A 308 20.32 0.82 3.04
C ALA A 308 20.24 -0.61 3.57
N LYS A 309 19.90 -0.75 4.85
CA LYS A 309 19.59 -2.03 5.47
C LYS A 309 18.17 -2.45 5.06
N THR A 310 18.04 -3.62 4.44
CA THR A 310 16.76 -4.13 3.91
C THR A 310 16.18 -5.28 4.74
N ASP A 311 17.02 -6.01 5.49
CA ASP A 311 16.63 -7.08 6.43
C ASP A 311 16.15 -6.49 7.77
N LEU A 312 14.86 -6.15 7.83
CA LEU A 312 14.23 -5.53 8.98
C LEU A 312 13.17 -6.43 9.60
N MET A 313 12.79 -6.14 10.84
CA MET A 313 11.65 -6.77 11.50
C MET A 313 10.41 -5.88 11.37
N SER A 314 9.36 -6.42 10.78
CA SER A 314 8.01 -5.84 10.79
C SER A 314 7.24 -6.36 12.01
N GLN A 315 6.19 -5.66 12.41
CA GLN A 315 5.48 -5.92 13.67
C GLN A 315 4.00 -6.24 13.39
N LEU A 316 3.49 -7.25 14.09
CA LEU A 316 2.06 -7.49 14.30
C LEU A 316 1.68 -6.97 15.68
N TYR A 317 0.64 -6.13 15.73
CA TYR A 317 0.09 -5.57 16.94
C TYR A 317 -1.33 -6.08 17.19
N ARG A 318 -1.71 -6.16 18.46
CA ARG A 318 -3.09 -6.30 18.94
C ARG A 318 -3.53 -5.01 19.62
N TRP A 319 -4.78 -4.63 19.42
CA TRP A 319 -5.39 -3.51 20.10
C TRP A 319 -5.77 -3.88 21.54
N VAL A 320 -5.29 -3.09 22.51
CA VAL A 320 -5.59 -3.25 23.94
C VAL A 320 -5.75 -1.85 24.55
N ASP A 321 -6.95 -1.58 25.09
CA ASP A 321 -7.25 -0.38 25.89
C ASP A 321 -6.75 0.95 25.30
N GLY A 322 -7.05 1.21 24.02
CA GLY A 322 -6.66 2.46 23.36
C GLY A 322 -5.26 2.46 22.73
N LYS A 323 -4.55 1.33 22.73
CA LYS A 323 -3.17 1.20 22.25
C LYS A 323 -2.98 -0.04 21.40
N PHE A 324 -1.91 -0.06 20.63
CA PHE A 324 -1.40 -1.23 19.94
C PHE A 324 -0.21 -1.85 20.68
N GLU A 325 -0.32 -3.10 21.10
CA GLU A 325 0.75 -3.86 21.73
C GLU A 325 1.37 -4.83 20.71
N VAL A 326 2.70 -4.88 20.61
CA VAL A 326 3.38 -5.83 19.72
C VAL A 326 3.19 -7.24 20.27
N ILE A 327 2.59 -8.12 19.48
CA ILE A 327 2.37 -9.53 19.84
C ILE A 327 3.31 -10.48 19.08
N GLU A 328 3.78 -10.07 17.90
CA GLU A 328 4.79 -10.82 17.16
C GLU A 328 5.63 -9.89 16.26
N GLU A 329 6.91 -10.21 16.09
CA GLU A 329 7.76 -9.62 15.07
C GLU A 329 8.11 -10.66 14.00
N PHE A 330 8.16 -10.26 12.73
CA PHE A 330 8.49 -11.14 11.62
C PHE A 330 9.46 -10.48 10.63
N PRO A 331 10.34 -11.26 9.99
CA PRO A 331 11.34 -10.72 9.08
C PRO A 331 10.70 -10.20 7.79
N THR A 332 11.19 -9.07 7.33
CA THR A 332 10.89 -8.44 6.04
C THR A 332 12.19 -8.04 5.35
N PHE A 333 12.16 -8.11 4.02
CA PHE A 333 13.32 -7.88 3.16
C PHE A 333 12.96 -6.79 2.16
N GLY A 334 13.20 -5.53 2.54
CA GLY A 334 12.64 -4.40 1.81
C GLY A 334 11.11 -4.47 1.81
N GLY A 335 10.47 -4.62 2.98
CA GLY A 335 9.02 -4.77 3.08
C GLY A 335 8.28 -3.55 2.54
N THR A 336 7.37 -3.74 1.60
CA THR A 336 6.73 -2.62 0.88
C THR A 336 5.25 -2.48 1.20
N ASP A 337 4.57 -3.59 1.41
CA ASP A 337 3.12 -3.65 1.59
C ASP A 337 2.71 -4.96 2.26
N ALA A 338 1.50 -4.99 2.84
CA ALA A 338 0.88 -6.20 3.34
C ALA A 338 -0.65 -6.13 3.23
N SER A 339 -1.28 -7.28 2.97
CA SER A 339 -2.74 -7.40 2.93
C SER A 339 -3.22 -8.62 3.70
N PHE A 340 -4.22 -8.41 4.55
CA PHE A 340 -4.95 -9.51 5.17
C PHE A 340 -5.99 -10.06 4.22
N PHE A 341 -6.23 -11.36 4.30
CA PHE A 341 -7.34 -11.99 3.60
C PHE A 341 -7.81 -13.25 4.32
N GLU A 342 -9.07 -13.59 4.11
CA GLU A 342 -9.65 -14.84 4.60
C GLU A 342 -9.85 -15.80 3.43
N ALA A 343 -9.54 -17.07 3.63
CA ALA A 343 -9.82 -18.13 2.68
C ALA A 343 -10.02 -19.45 3.42
N ASP A 344 -10.96 -20.28 2.97
CA ASP A 344 -11.19 -21.61 3.52
C ASP A 344 -11.40 -21.62 5.06
N GLY A 345 -12.07 -20.57 5.58
CA GLY A 345 -12.33 -20.39 7.01
C GLY A 345 -11.11 -20.01 7.86
N ARG A 346 -10.01 -19.59 7.23
CA ARG A 346 -8.75 -19.22 7.89
C ARG A 346 -8.32 -17.81 7.52
N THR A 347 -7.50 -17.20 8.39
CA THR A 347 -6.93 -15.87 8.19
C THR A 347 -5.50 -15.97 7.69
N PHE A 348 -5.17 -15.15 6.70
CA PHE A 348 -3.85 -15.06 6.12
C PHE A 348 -3.38 -13.61 6.00
N LEU A 349 -2.07 -13.43 5.91
CA LEU A 349 -1.40 -12.18 5.61
C LEU A 349 -0.42 -12.41 4.48
N VAL A 350 -0.56 -11.69 3.37
CA VAL A 350 0.49 -11.62 2.36
C VAL A 350 1.36 -10.39 2.62
N VAL A 351 2.68 -10.56 2.57
CA VAL A 351 3.68 -9.50 2.76
C VAL A 351 4.56 -9.41 1.52
N ALA A 352 4.59 -8.22 0.91
CA ALA A 352 5.45 -7.91 -0.23
C ALA A 352 6.87 -7.60 0.24
N ASN A 353 7.85 -8.32 -0.30
CA ASN A 353 9.28 -8.07 -0.06
C ASN A 353 9.96 -7.68 -1.37
N SER A 354 10.69 -6.58 -1.35
CA SER A 354 11.26 -6.00 -2.56
C SER A 354 12.76 -6.21 -2.75
N LEU A 355 13.52 -6.42 -1.68
CA LEU A 355 14.99 -6.39 -1.75
C LEU A 355 15.60 -7.41 -0.82
N THR A 356 16.50 -8.24 -1.35
CA THR A 356 17.38 -9.09 -0.51
C THR A 356 18.30 -8.22 0.38
N PRO A 357 18.98 -8.81 1.38
CA PRO A 357 20.02 -8.11 2.15
C PRO A 357 21.14 -7.53 1.27
N ASP A 358 21.43 -8.18 0.14
CA ASP A 358 22.41 -7.74 -0.85
C ASP A 358 21.84 -6.77 -1.89
N VAL A 359 20.64 -6.21 -1.65
CA VAL A 359 20.01 -5.20 -2.50
C VAL A 359 19.73 -5.72 -3.93
N ARG A 360 19.31 -6.99 -4.02
CA ARG A 360 18.80 -7.62 -5.26
C ARG A 360 17.29 -7.63 -5.26
N PHE A 361 16.66 -7.50 -6.42
CA PHE A 361 15.21 -7.45 -6.55
C PHE A 361 14.56 -8.81 -6.36
N ARG A 362 15.24 -9.91 -6.72
CA ARG A 362 14.65 -11.24 -6.58
C ARG A 362 14.55 -11.64 -5.11
N GLN A 363 13.40 -11.37 -4.52
CA GLN A 363 13.07 -11.63 -3.13
C GLN A 363 11.62 -12.11 -3.03
N ASP A 364 11.41 -13.25 -2.38
CA ASP A 364 10.07 -13.83 -2.25
C ASP A 364 9.17 -12.97 -1.37
N SER A 365 7.97 -12.68 -1.87
CA SER A 365 6.84 -12.28 -1.04
C SER A 365 6.31 -13.51 -0.29
N VAL A 366 5.77 -13.30 0.91
CA VAL A 366 5.44 -14.40 1.83
C VAL A 366 3.97 -14.32 2.20
N VAL A 367 3.28 -15.45 2.10
CA VAL A 367 1.94 -15.64 2.66
C VAL A 367 2.10 -16.35 3.99
N TYR A 368 1.56 -15.75 5.03
CA TYR A 368 1.47 -16.31 6.37
C TYR A 368 0.03 -16.76 6.64
N GLU A 369 -0.13 -17.90 7.29
CA GLU A 369 -1.35 -18.29 7.98
C GLU A 369 -1.28 -17.77 9.42
N LEU A 370 -2.40 -17.23 9.92
CA LEU A 370 -2.50 -16.66 11.25
C LEU A 370 -3.35 -17.54 12.16
N ALA A 371 -2.75 -17.96 13.27
CA ALA A 371 -3.47 -18.58 14.37
C ALA A 371 -3.86 -17.51 15.40
N LEU A 372 -4.87 -16.70 15.09
CA LEU A 372 -5.29 -15.57 15.94
C LEU A 372 -5.84 -16.01 17.30
N ASP A 373 -6.32 -17.25 17.44
CA ASP A 373 -6.68 -17.83 18.75
C ASP A 373 -5.49 -17.89 19.73
N ASN A 374 -4.26 -17.77 19.24
CA ASN A 374 -3.05 -17.71 20.06
C ASN A 374 -2.63 -16.27 20.44
N ALA A 375 -3.39 -15.26 20.04
CA ALA A 375 -3.01 -13.84 20.11
C ALA A 375 -3.41 -13.10 21.40
#